data_AF-A0A346Y195-F1
#
_entry.id   AF-A0A346Y195-F1
#
_cell.length_a   1.000
_cell.length_b   1.000
_cell.length_c   1.000
_cell.angle_alpha   90.00
_cell.angle_beta   90.00
_cell.angle_gamma   90.00
#
_symmetry.space_group_name_H-M   'P 1'
#
loop_
_entity.id
_entity.type
_entity.pdbx_description
1 polymer ?
#
loop_
_entity_poly.entity_id
_entity_poly.type
_entity_poly.pdbx_seq_one_letter_code
_entity_poly.pdbx_strand_id
1 'polypeptide(L)'
;MRRIIGALGALTLAVVMALPAGAATTTVVVGGDTASAENEPGWLFNRDVDTATPYAFTNDQASIGAGSVYIEPIGGANRFDKFIAELFVLTPIADVESLSYDFLIGNGGTAADENEFYLNVYANFGDSSPTKFFDCVYNVVPRMGSTLSWTTVTFDPSQPYPFRQSGSAPHDCPDSPADMETISEGSVVRAFALNVGDTSTNDVGLDGHYDNVVLTADGDTTIYDFEVDEDGNGVADTAPPTDKDDCKKGGWATFDNPSFPNQGQCIKYVNTGK
;
A
#
# COMPACT_ATOMS: atom_id res chain seq x y z
N MET A 1 -5.46 -24.32 -78.75
CA MET A 1 -5.23 -23.01 -78.09
C MET A 1 -6.13 -22.93 -76.87
N ARG A 2 -5.58 -23.13 -75.66
CA ARG A 2 -6.30 -23.09 -74.38
C ARG A 2 -6.40 -21.64 -73.90
N ARG A 3 -7.60 -21.18 -73.57
CA ARG A 3 -7.84 -19.88 -72.93
C ARG A 3 -7.81 -20.06 -71.41
N ILE A 4 -6.94 -19.31 -70.74
CA ILE A 4 -6.78 -19.28 -69.28
C ILE A 4 -7.81 -18.29 -68.72
N ILE A 5 -8.63 -18.76 -67.79
CA ILE A 5 -9.56 -17.95 -66.99
C ILE A 5 -8.76 -17.46 -65.77
N GLY A 6 -8.55 -16.15 -65.66
CA GLY A 6 -7.96 -15.52 -64.47
C GLY A 6 -9.04 -15.30 -63.41
N ALA A 7 -8.90 -15.94 -62.25
CA ALA A 7 -9.71 -15.67 -61.07
C ALA A 7 -9.05 -14.56 -60.24
N LEU A 8 -9.77 -13.44 -60.09
CA LEU A 8 -9.40 -12.33 -59.22
C LEU A 8 -9.83 -12.70 -57.79
N GLY A 9 -8.90 -13.11 -56.94
CA GLY A 9 -9.15 -13.36 -55.52
C GLY A 9 -9.20 -12.05 -54.76
N ALA A 10 -10.36 -11.70 -54.20
CA ALA A 10 -10.52 -10.58 -53.29
C ALA A 10 -9.92 -10.93 -51.92
N LEU A 11 -8.84 -10.26 -51.55
CA LEU A 11 -8.22 -10.35 -50.23
C LEU A 11 -8.99 -9.43 -49.27
N THR A 12 -9.88 -9.99 -48.45
CA THR A 12 -10.54 -9.26 -47.35
C THR A 12 -9.54 -9.05 -46.22
N LEU A 13 -9.10 -7.80 -46.05
CA LEU A 13 -8.28 -7.36 -44.92
C LEU A 13 -9.18 -7.24 -43.68
N ALA A 14 -9.05 -8.18 -42.74
CA ALA A 14 -9.73 -8.08 -41.45
C ALA A 14 -8.98 -7.06 -40.57
N VAL A 15 -9.58 -5.88 -40.40
CA VAL A 15 -9.11 -4.88 -39.43
C VAL A 15 -9.54 -5.37 -38.05
N VAL A 16 -8.61 -5.91 -37.28
CA VAL A 16 -8.80 -6.14 -35.84
C VAL A 16 -8.67 -4.79 -35.17
N MET A 17 -9.80 -4.17 -34.83
CA MET A 17 -9.80 -3.01 -33.94
C MET A 17 -9.47 -3.52 -32.54
N ALA A 18 -8.24 -3.30 -32.08
CA ALA A 18 -7.90 -3.44 -30.67
C ALA A 18 -8.65 -2.33 -29.93
N LEU A 19 -9.66 -2.71 -29.15
CA LEU A 19 -10.25 -1.80 -28.17
C LEU A 19 -9.17 -1.50 -27.12
N PRO A 20 -9.00 -0.25 -26.67
CA PRO A 20 -8.12 0.05 -25.56
C PRO A 20 -8.59 -0.76 -24.34
N ALA A 21 -7.65 -1.41 -23.66
CA ALA A 21 -7.92 -2.00 -22.35
C ALA A 21 -8.43 -0.87 -21.45
N GLY A 22 -9.58 -1.06 -20.81
CA GLY A 22 -10.07 -0.10 -19.83
C GLY A 22 -9.23 -0.15 -18.57
N ALA A 23 -9.11 0.98 -17.88
CA ALA A 23 -8.59 1.09 -16.53
C ALA A 23 -9.08 -0.07 -15.65
N ALA A 24 -8.15 -0.80 -15.04
CA ALA A 24 -8.44 -1.89 -14.13
C ALA A 24 -8.40 -1.41 -12.67
N THR A 25 -9.23 -2.01 -11.82
CA THR A 25 -9.13 -1.87 -10.37
C THR A 25 -8.89 -3.24 -9.78
N THR A 26 -7.84 -3.37 -8.99
CA THR A 26 -7.44 -4.63 -8.36
C THR A 26 -7.27 -4.42 -6.87
N THR A 27 -7.75 -5.37 -6.06
CA THR A 27 -7.50 -5.40 -4.62
C THR A 27 -6.50 -6.49 -4.31
N VAL A 28 -5.51 -6.18 -3.46
CA VAL A 28 -4.44 -7.08 -3.02
C VAL A 28 -4.48 -7.12 -1.49
N VAL A 29 -4.69 -8.32 -0.95
CA VAL A 29 -4.54 -8.59 0.48
C VAL A 29 -3.05 -8.58 0.82
N VAL A 30 -2.67 -7.84 1.86
CA VAL A 30 -1.29 -7.70 2.33
C VAL A 30 -1.25 -7.99 3.83
N GLY A 31 -0.76 -9.18 4.19
CA GLY A 31 -0.54 -9.60 5.58
C GLY A 31 0.92 -9.67 6.01
N GLY A 32 1.82 -9.06 5.25
CA GLY A 32 3.25 -9.04 5.51
C GLY A 32 4.07 -8.55 4.32
N ASP A 33 5.37 -8.82 4.35
CA ASP A 33 6.27 -8.54 3.23
C ASP A 33 5.78 -9.26 1.96
N THR A 34 5.52 -8.49 0.91
CA THR A 34 5.13 -9.02 -0.42
C THR A 34 6.23 -8.84 -1.45
N ALA A 35 7.17 -7.91 -1.22
CA ALA A 35 8.39 -7.81 -1.99
C ALA A 35 9.43 -8.83 -1.49
N SER A 36 10.20 -9.41 -2.41
CA SER A 36 11.24 -10.38 -2.06
C SER A 36 12.57 -9.75 -1.60
N ALA A 37 12.79 -8.48 -1.95
CA ALA A 37 13.97 -7.69 -1.60
C ALA A 37 13.69 -6.20 -1.82
N GLU A 38 14.62 -5.35 -1.37
CA GLU A 38 14.58 -3.91 -1.64
C GLU A 38 14.59 -3.64 -3.16
N ASN A 39 13.71 -2.74 -3.61
CA ASN A 39 13.47 -2.40 -5.03
C ASN A 39 12.75 -3.48 -5.86
N GLU A 40 12.37 -4.61 -5.28
CA GLU A 40 11.43 -5.53 -5.94
C GLU A 40 9.99 -5.07 -5.68
N PRO A 41 9.06 -5.18 -6.65
CA PRO A 41 7.70 -4.70 -6.48
C PRO A 41 7.00 -5.29 -5.25
N GLY A 42 6.34 -4.43 -4.47
CA GLY A 42 5.56 -4.84 -3.30
C GLY A 42 6.00 -4.14 -2.01
N TRP A 43 5.46 -4.64 -0.90
CA TRP A 43 5.66 -4.10 0.43
C TRP A 43 6.82 -4.77 1.17
N LEU A 44 7.59 -3.97 1.90
CA LEU A 44 8.47 -4.40 3.00
C LEU A 44 8.15 -3.60 4.26
N PHE A 45 8.10 -4.27 5.41
CA PHE A 45 7.78 -3.66 6.70
C PHE A 45 8.98 -3.71 7.64
N ASN A 46 9.31 -2.57 8.27
CA ASN A 46 10.38 -2.44 9.27
C ASN A 46 11.71 -3.10 8.88
N ARG A 47 12.13 -2.88 7.63
CA ARG A 47 13.38 -3.45 7.12
C ARG A 47 14.62 -2.97 7.91
N ASP A 48 14.56 -1.80 8.56
CA ASP A 48 15.60 -1.37 9.51
C ASP A 48 15.25 -1.85 10.94
N VAL A 49 15.79 -3.01 11.31
CA VAL A 49 15.46 -3.69 12.58
C VAL A 49 16.09 -3.05 13.82
N ASP A 50 17.08 -2.18 13.68
CA ASP A 50 17.78 -1.56 14.82
C ASP A 50 16.97 -0.40 15.43
N THR A 51 15.99 0.12 14.68
CA THR A 51 15.17 1.28 15.02
C THR A 51 13.68 1.06 14.69
N ALA A 52 13.24 -0.19 14.69
CA ALA A 52 11.89 -0.59 14.33
C ALA A 52 10.93 -0.61 15.52
N THR A 53 9.78 0.04 15.38
CA THR A 53 8.63 -0.11 16.30
C THR A 53 7.84 -1.37 15.96
N PRO A 54 7.52 -2.25 16.93
CA PRO A 54 6.72 -3.44 16.66
C PRO A 54 5.36 -3.15 16.00
N TYR A 55 4.85 -4.10 15.23
CA TYR A 55 3.57 -4.01 14.55
C TYR A 55 2.94 -5.39 14.40
N ALA A 56 1.64 -5.44 14.13
CA ALA A 56 0.91 -6.65 13.81
C ALA A 56 -0.23 -6.33 12.85
N PHE A 57 -0.58 -7.25 11.95
CA PHE A 57 -1.87 -7.22 11.27
C PHE A 57 -2.93 -7.72 12.25
N THR A 58 -4.06 -7.02 12.36
CA THR A 58 -5.12 -7.37 13.33
C THR A 58 -6.51 -7.13 12.75
N ASN A 59 -7.50 -7.79 13.34
CA ASN A 59 -8.93 -7.61 13.02
C ASN A 59 -9.63 -6.62 13.97
N ASP A 60 -8.88 -5.78 14.68
CA ASP A 60 -9.42 -4.88 15.72
C ASP A 60 -10.01 -3.58 15.14
N GLN A 61 -9.46 -3.12 14.02
CA GLN A 61 -9.86 -1.93 13.28
C GLN A 61 -9.72 -2.22 11.79
N ALA A 62 -10.61 -1.64 10.98
CA ALA A 62 -10.57 -1.75 9.53
C ALA A 62 -11.23 -0.51 8.92
N SER A 63 -10.69 0.04 7.83
CA SER A 63 -11.32 1.09 7.02
C SER A 63 -11.95 0.50 5.75
N ILE A 64 -11.34 -0.56 5.22
CA ILE A 64 -11.93 -1.53 4.29
C ILE A 64 -11.77 -2.94 4.90
N GLY A 65 -12.09 -4.01 4.18
CA GLY A 65 -11.71 -5.34 4.63
C GLY A 65 -12.25 -5.79 6.01
N ALA A 66 -11.48 -6.64 6.68
CA ALA A 66 -11.71 -7.19 8.01
C ALA A 66 -10.75 -6.62 9.07
N GLY A 67 -9.58 -6.11 8.66
CA GLY A 67 -8.49 -5.75 9.52
C GLY A 67 -7.68 -4.53 9.04
N SER A 68 -6.52 -4.36 9.66
CA SER A 68 -5.55 -3.31 9.35
C SER A 68 -4.16 -3.72 9.86
N VAL A 69 -3.13 -2.95 9.50
CA VAL A 69 -1.85 -3.03 10.22
C VAL A 69 -1.90 -2.09 11.43
N TYR A 70 -1.73 -2.66 12.62
CA TYR A 70 -1.58 -1.95 13.88
C TYR A 70 -0.10 -1.79 14.24
N ILE A 71 0.30 -0.55 14.48
CA ILE A 71 1.61 -0.18 14.96
C ILE A 71 1.52 -0.10 16.48
N GLU A 72 2.33 -0.90 17.16
CA GLU A 72 2.37 -0.92 18.62
C GLU A 72 2.96 0.39 19.19
N PRO A 73 2.72 0.71 20.47
CA PRO A 73 3.26 1.91 21.10
C PRO A 73 4.77 2.07 20.91
N ILE A 74 5.20 3.19 20.32
CA ILE A 74 6.61 3.52 20.13
C ILE A 74 7.35 3.49 21.48
N GLY A 75 8.47 2.78 21.50
CA GLY A 75 9.30 2.64 22.69
C GLY A 75 9.96 3.97 23.09
N GLY A 76 10.17 4.16 24.39
CA GLY A 76 10.92 5.31 24.91
C GLY A 76 12.42 5.09 25.10
N ALA A 77 12.93 3.89 24.80
CA ALA A 77 14.31 3.51 25.08
C ALA A 77 15.28 4.02 24.01
N ASN A 78 14.84 4.07 22.75
CA ASN A 78 15.60 4.57 21.63
C ASN A 78 14.75 5.57 20.85
N ARG A 79 15.17 6.85 20.86
CA ARG A 79 14.48 7.95 20.19
C ARG A 79 14.43 7.84 18.66
N PHE A 80 15.08 6.84 18.09
CA PHE A 80 15.06 6.59 16.65
C PHE A 80 14.02 5.54 16.27
N ASP A 81 13.37 4.91 17.26
CA ASP A 81 12.35 3.89 17.04
C ASP A 81 11.17 4.48 16.26
N LYS A 82 10.87 3.89 15.10
CA LYS A 82 9.73 4.27 14.27
C LYS A 82 9.22 3.07 13.49
N PHE A 83 7.98 3.17 13.02
CA PHE A 83 7.45 2.20 12.06
C PHE A 83 7.68 2.72 10.64
N ILE A 84 8.03 1.83 9.72
CA ILE A 84 8.08 2.12 8.29
C ILE A 84 7.51 0.95 7.48
N ALA A 85 6.53 1.22 6.61
CA ALA A 85 6.10 0.31 5.56
C ALA A 85 6.43 0.91 4.18
N GLU A 86 7.25 0.23 3.40
CA GLU A 86 7.74 0.69 2.10
C GLU A 86 7.09 -0.11 0.97
N LEU A 87 6.32 0.56 0.12
CA LEU A 87 5.84 0.05 -1.15
C LEU A 87 6.81 0.43 -2.26
N PHE A 88 7.57 -0.53 -2.77
CA PHE A 88 8.46 -0.37 -3.92
C PHE A 88 7.66 -0.49 -5.22
N VAL A 89 7.76 0.53 -6.07
CA VAL A 89 6.97 0.63 -7.31
C VAL A 89 7.83 0.82 -8.55
N LEU A 90 9.00 1.48 -8.43
CA LEU A 90 9.89 1.83 -9.55
C LEU A 90 9.13 2.36 -10.80
N THR A 91 8.11 3.17 -10.55
CA THR A 91 7.16 3.62 -11.58
C THR A 91 7.58 5.00 -12.08
N PRO A 92 7.54 5.27 -13.40
CA PRO A 92 7.76 6.62 -13.92
C PRO A 92 6.83 7.63 -13.22
N ILE A 93 7.37 8.78 -12.83
CA ILE A 93 6.59 9.83 -12.16
C ILE A 93 5.42 10.28 -13.03
N ALA A 94 5.60 10.31 -14.35
CA ALA A 94 4.57 10.66 -15.32
C ALA A 94 3.34 9.73 -15.26
N ASP A 95 3.54 8.49 -14.83
CA ASP A 95 2.50 7.47 -14.78
C ASP A 95 1.80 7.47 -13.42
N VAL A 96 2.42 8.01 -12.37
CA VAL A 96 1.79 8.08 -11.04
C VAL A 96 0.72 9.18 -11.04
N GLU A 97 -0.52 8.83 -10.71
CA GLU A 97 -1.62 9.80 -10.62
C GLU A 97 -1.92 10.19 -9.17
N SER A 98 -1.96 9.22 -8.27
CA SER A 98 -2.13 9.47 -6.84
C SER A 98 -1.77 8.25 -5.99
N LEU A 99 -1.48 8.51 -4.72
CA LEU A 99 -1.53 7.48 -3.68
C LEU A 99 -2.32 8.01 -2.48
N SER A 100 -3.28 7.24 -1.98
CA SER A 100 -3.92 7.52 -0.70
C SER A 100 -3.71 6.41 0.32
N TYR A 101 -3.86 6.74 1.59
CA TYR A 101 -3.89 5.79 2.69
C TYR A 101 -4.84 6.29 3.77
N ASP A 102 -5.45 5.37 4.50
CA ASP A 102 -6.21 5.67 5.70
C ASP A 102 -5.35 5.42 6.93
N PHE A 103 -5.46 6.32 7.91
CA PHE A 103 -4.86 6.11 9.23
C PHE A 103 -5.83 6.41 10.37
N LEU A 104 -5.60 5.77 11.50
CA LEU A 104 -6.33 5.99 12.76
C LEU A 104 -5.31 6.08 13.89
N ILE A 105 -5.35 7.16 14.67
CA ILE A 105 -4.45 7.35 15.80
C ILE A 105 -4.95 6.47 16.95
N GLY A 106 -4.03 5.71 17.56
CA GLY A 106 -4.34 4.83 18.68
C GLY A 106 -4.53 5.58 20.01
N ASN A 107 -4.66 4.83 21.09
CA ASN A 107 -4.98 5.40 22.41
C ASN A 107 -3.77 6.07 23.09
N GLY A 108 -2.56 5.77 22.62
CA GLY A 108 -1.32 6.37 23.05
C GLY A 108 -1.07 7.76 22.45
N GLY A 109 -1.83 8.15 21.44
CA GLY A 109 -1.79 9.48 20.83
C GLY A 109 -3.08 10.29 21.01
N THR A 110 -3.10 11.44 20.35
CA THR A 110 -4.22 12.37 20.25
C THR A 110 -4.41 12.82 18.81
N ALA A 111 -5.53 13.46 18.51
CA ALA A 111 -5.78 14.02 17.18
C ALA A 111 -4.77 15.10 16.72
N ALA A 112 -3.89 15.58 17.62
CA ALA A 112 -2.84 16.55 17.33
C ALA A 112 -1.49 15.91 16.97
N ASP A 113 -1.40 14.58 17.01
CA ASP A 113 -0.22 13.80 16.63
C ASP A 113 -0.31 13.34 15.16
N GLU A 114 -1.17 13.97 14.35
CA GLU A 114 -1.39 13.57 12.95
C GLU A 114 -0.14 13.67 12.09
N ASN A 115 0.78 14.57 12.45
CA ASN A 115 2.01 14.79 11.72
C ASN A 115 2.98 13.61 11.85
N GLU A 116 2.75 12.71 12.81
CA GLU A 116 3.54 11.50 13.00
C GLU A 116 3.10 10.37 12.05
N PHE A 117 1.95 10.49 11.39
CA PHE A 117 1.41 9.52 10.42
C PHE A 117 1.60 9.99 8.98
N TYR A 118 2.86 10.09 8.55
CA TYR A 118 3.22 10.73 7.28
C TYR A 118 3.72 9.74 6.22
N LEU A 119 3.62 10.18 4.96
CA LEU A 119 4.15 9.48 3.81
C LEU A 119 5.43 10.17 3.31
N ASN A 120 6.43 9.38 2.99
CA ASN A 120 7.63 9.80 2.26
C ASN A 120 7.60 9.20 0.86
N VAL A 121 7.79 10.05 -0.16
CA VAL A 121 7.88 9.63 -1.57
C VAL A 121 9.33 9.74 -2.01
N TYR A 122 9.99 8.61 -2.20
CA TYR A 122 11.38 8.52 -2.65
C TYR A 122 11.40 8.57 -4.17
N ALA A 123 12.05 9.58 -4.74
CA ALA A 123 12.09 9.82 -6.17
C ALA A 123 13.52 10.05 -6.68
N ASN A 124 13.75 9.68 -7.93
CA ASN A 124 15.02 9.84 -8.63
C ASN A 124 14.78 10.50 -9.98
N PHE A 125 15.69 11.38 -10.40
CA PHE A 125 15.68 11.94 -11.75
C PHE A 125 16.04 10.87 -12.79
N GLY A 126 15.61 11.05 -14.04
CA GLY A 126 15.94 10.12 -15.14
C GLY A 126 17.44 9.96 -15.41
N ASP A 127 18.25 10.96 -15.01
CA ASP A 127 19.72 10.90 -15.07
C ASP A 127 20.36 10.01 -13.97
N SER A 128 19.60 9.69 -12.91
CA SER A 128 20.04 8.83 -11.80
C SER A 128 19.60 7.38 -12.03
N SER A 129 20.23 6.43 -11.32
CA SER A 129 19.71 5.05 -11.26
C SER A 129 18.30 5.06 -10.64
N PRO A 130 17.30 4.37 -11.21
CA PRO A 130 15.95 4.31 -10.65
C PRO A 130 15.92 3.69 -9.24
N THR A 131 16.89 2.83 -8.93
CA THR A 131 17.08 2.16 -7.63
C THR A 131 18.00 2.91 -6.67
N LYS A 132 18.50 4.10 -7.05
CA LYS A 132 19.25 4.97 -6.13
C LYS A 132 18.37 5.27 -4.92
N PHE A 133 18.96 5.36 -3.73
CA PHE A 133 18.19 5.54 -2.49
C PHE A 133 17.21 6.73 -2.58
N PHE A 134 17.68 7.91 -3.01
CA PHE A 134 16.87 9.01 -3.54
C PHE A 134 17.74 10.11 -4.17
N ASP A 135 17.12 10.90 -5.05
CA ASP A 135 17.49 12.29 -5.32
C ASP A 135 16.65 13.25 -4.50
N CYS A 136 15.34 12.99 -4.46
CA CYS A 136 14.34 13.79 -3.75
C CYS A 136 13.52 12.89 -2.82
N VAL A 137 13.24 13.34 -1.60
CA VAL A 137 12.23 12.75 -0.72
C VAL A 137 11.18 13.79 -0.39
N TYR A 138 9.97 13.61 -0.92
CA TYR A 138 8.83 14.48 -0.66
C TYR A 138 8.07 14.00 0.59
N ASN A 139 7.67 14.93 1.46
CA ASN A 139 7.01 14.63 2.72
C ASN A 139 5.54 15.05 2.63
N VAL A 140 4.65 14.07 2.66
CA VAL A 140 3.20 14.29 2.74
C VAL A 140 2.81 14.17 4.20
N VAL A 141 2.59 15.31 4.84
CA VAL A 141 2.31 15.40 6.27
C VAL A 141 0.83 15.74 6.47
N PRO A 142 0.05 14.92 7.17
CA PRO A 142 -1.34 15.21 7.48
C PRO A 142 -1.49 16.50 8.30
N ARG A 143 -2.67 17.11 8.24
CA ARG A 143 -3.03 18.31 9.02
C ARG A 143 -4.27 18.12 9.88
N MET A 144 -4.84 16.92 9.81
CA MET A 144 -5.96 16.46 10.60
C MET A 144 -5.69 15.01 10.93
N GLY A 145 -5.99 14.62 12.16
CA GLY A 145 -6.01 13.23 12.61
C GLY A 145 -7.20 12.99 13.51
N SER A 146 -7.40 11.74 13.89
CA SER A 146 -8.53 11.34 14.71
C SER A 146 -8.19 10.04 15.45
N THR A 147 -8.69 9.92 16.67
CA THR A 147 -8.64 8.69 17.48
C THR A 147 -9.96 7.92 17.45
N LEU A 148 -10.95 8.39 16.70
CA LEU A 148 -12.32 7.85 16.69
C LEU A 148 -12.82 7.43 15.30
N SER A 149 -12.12 7.83 14.24
CA SER A 149 -12.54 7.63 12.86
C SER A 149 -11.33 7.72 11.96
N TRP A 150 -11.31 6.91 10.90
CA TRP A 150 -10.25 6.91 9.90
C TRP A 150 -10.10 8.27 9.21
N THR A 151 -8.86 8.63 8.94
CA THR A 151 -8.49 9.83 8.18
C THR A 151 -7.76 9.40 6.91
N THR A 152 -8.29 9.80 5.76
CA THR A 152 -7.65 9.58 4.46
C THR A 152 -6.68 10.70 4.14
N VAL A 153 -5.47 10.34 3.71
CA VAL A 153 -4.44 11.27 3.22
C VAL A 153 -4.17 10.94 1.76
N THR A 154 -4.01 11.95 0.92
CA THR A 154 -3.76 11.77 -0.51
C THR A 154 -2.51 12.51 -0.95
N PHE A 155 -1.62 11.78 -1.59
CA PHE A 155 -0.54 12.28 -2.42
C PHE A 155 -1.04 12.46 -3.87
N ASP A 156 -0.77 13.62 -4.44
CA ASP A 156 -0.98 13.97 -5.85
C ASP A 156 0.34 14.60 -6.33
N PRO A 157 1.04 13.99 -7.31
CA PRO A 157 2.37 14.43 -7.70
C PRO A 157 2.39 15.84 -8.30
N SER A 158 1.25 16.42 -8.69
CA SER A 158 1.14 17.79 -9.17
C SER A 158 1.11 18.85 -8.05
N GLN A 159 0.98 18.44 -6.79
CA GLN A 159 0.96 19.34 -5.64
C GLN A 159 2.36 19.63 -5.10
N PRO A 160 2.57 20.81 -4.47
CA PRO A 160 3.82 21.13 -3.82
C PRO A 160 3.95 20.44 -2.45
N TYR A 161 5.12 19.89 -2.16
CA TYR A 161 5.43 19.26 -0.87
C TYR A 161 6.79 19.72 -0.32
N PRO A 162 6.97 19.81 1.00
CA PRO A 162 8.29 19.91 1.60
C PRO A 162 9.15 18.70 1.20
N PHE A 163 10.37 18.94 0.75
CA PHE A 163 11.28 17.88 0.32
C PHE A 163 12.64 17.95 1.00
N ARG A 164 13.35 16.82 0.96
CA ARG A 164 14.79 16.74 1.20
C ARG A 164 15.49 16.37 -0.11
N GLN A 165 16.64 16.96 -0.37
CA GLN A 165 17.46 16.69 -1.56
C GLN A 165 18.76 16.00 -1.17
N SER A 166 19.13 14.99 -1.95
CA SER A 166 20.44 14.34 -1.85
C SER A 166 21.52 15.29 -2.36
N GLY A 167 22.66 15.37 -1.66
CA GLY A 167 23.82 16.14 -2.14
C GLY A 167 24.44 15.61 -3.44
N SER A 168 23.97 14.45 -3.91
CA SER A 168 24.37 13.83 -5.18
C SER A 168 23.26 13.87 -6.25
N ALA A 169 22.18 14.63 -6.01
CA ALA A 169 21.13 14.81 -7.01
C ALA A 169 21.69 15.56 -8.23
N PRO A 170 21.37 15.11 -9.47
CA PRO A 170 21.85 15.75 -10.69
C PRO A 170 21.22 17.13 -10.93
N HIS A 171 20.03 17.37 -10.36
CA HIS A 171 19.27 18.62 -10.46
C HIS A 171 18.71 19.02 -9.10
N ASP A 172 18.24 20.27 -9.00
CA ASP A 172 17.48 20.73 -7.84
C ASP A 172 16.09 20.10 -7.83
N CYS A 173 15.67 19.57 -6.68
CA CYS A 173 14.35 19.01 -6.49
C CYS A 173 13.29 20.12 -6.63
N PRO A 174 12.31 19.99 -7.54
CA PRO A 174 11.20 20.93 -7.64
C PRO A 174 10.22 20.72 -6.48
N ASP A 175 9.38 21.73 -6.18
CA ASP A 175 8.37 21.64 -5.12
C ASP A 175 7.32 20.53 -5.40
N SER A 176 6.97 20.33 -6.67
CA SER A 176 6.05 19.29 -7.13
C SER A 176 6.84 18.11 -7.73
N PRO A 177 6.59 16.86 -7.29
CA PRO A 177 7.23 15.68 -7.88
C PRO A 177 7.06 15.57 -9.40
N ALA A 178 5.88 15.90 -9.94
CA ALA A 178 5.61 15.82 -11.38
C ALA A 178 6.56 16.69 -12.22
N ASP A 179 7.03 17.81 -11.67
CA ASP A 179 7.97 18.69 -12.36
C ASP A 179 9.36 18.02 -12.56
N MET A 180 9.68 16.96 -11.82
CA MET A 180 10.91 16.20 -12.04
C MET A 180 10.97 15.62 -13.45
N GLU A 181 9.84 15.14 -13.99
CA GLU A 181 9.77 14.62 -15.36
C GLU A 181 10.03 15.70 -16.40
N THR A 182 9.62 16.94 -16.13
CA THR A 182 9.89 18.08 -17.02
C THR A 182 11.37 18.48 -17.00
N ILE A 183 12.05 18.29 -15.86
CA ILE A 183 13.47 18.60 -15.68
C ILE A 183 14.36 17.50 -16.26
N SER A 184 14.01 16.23 -16.01
CA SER A 184 14.74 15.04 -16.42
C SER A 184 13.74 13.94 -16.79
N GLU A 185 13.51 13.74 -18.09
CA GLU A 185 12.59 12.73 -18.62
C GLU A 185 12.98 11.33 -18.13
N GLY A 186 11.99 10.51 -17.77
CA GLY A 186 12.19 9.20 -17.16
C GLY A 186 12.49 9.25 -15.66
N SER A 187 12.09 10.33 -14.98
CA SER A 187 12.15 10.40 -13.51
C SER A 187 11.19 9.36 -12.92
N VAL A 188 11.56 8.76 -11.79
CA VAL A 188 10.81 7.64 -11.19
C VAL A 188 10.45 7.90 -9.74
N VAL A 189 9.24 7.46 -9.34
CA VAL A 189 8.96 7.13 -7.95
C VAL A 189 9.54 5.75 -7.68
N ARG A 190 10.53 5.72 -6.79
CA ARG A 190 11.14 4.47 -6.36
C ARG A 190 10.25 3.73 -5.37
N ALA A 191 9.83 4.44 -4.32
CA ALA A 191 9.07 3.86 -3.23
C ALA A 191 8.19 4.91 -2.52
N PHE A 192 7.08 4.43 -1.99
CA PHE A 192 6.23 5.13 -1.03
C PHE A 192 6.48 4.53 0.36
N ALA A 193 6.77 5.35 1.36
CA ALA A 193 7.03 4.89 2.72
C ALA A 193 6.02 5.50 3.69
N LEU A 194 5.12 4.70 4.24
CA LEU A 194 4.26 5.10 5.36
C LEU A 194 5.09 5.03 6.65
N ASN A 195 5.01 6.06 7.48
CA ASN A 195 5.79 6.15 8.72
C ASN A 195 4.87 6.38 9.91
N VAL A 196 5.24 5.86 11.07
CA VAL A 196 4.71 6.32 12.37
C VAL A 196 5.86 6.70 13.27
N GLY A 197 5.81 7.92 13.81
CA GLY A 197 6.83 8.49 14.67
C GLY A 197 7.91 9.26 13.92
N ASP A 198 8.74 9.96 14.70
CA ASP A 198 9.84 10.77 14.22
C ASP A 198 11.20 10.24 14.72
N THR A 199 12.17 11.11 14.95
CA THR A 199 13.51 10.73 15.46
C THR A 199 13.82 11.44 16.77
N SER A 200 12.77 11.68 17.54
CA SER A 200 12.77 12.36 18.81
C SER A 200 12.05 11.53 19.88
N THR A 201 11.56 12.14 20.95
CA THR A 201 10.93 11.43 22.07
C THR A 201 9.53 11.98 22.38
N ASN A 202 8.99 12.80 21.48
CA ASN A 202 7.63 13.36 21.57
C ASN A 202 6.55 12.30 21.27
N ASP A 203 6.92 11.26 20.54
CA ASP A 203 6.10 10.18 20.01
C ASP A 203 6.15 8.91 20.90
N VAL A 204 6.80 8.96 22.06
CA VAL A 204 6.86 7.83 22.98
C VAL A 204 5.45 7.44 23.43
N GLY A 205 5.11 6.18 23.18
CA GLY A 205 3.80 5.61 23.46
C GLY A 205 2.79 5.78 22.33
N LEU A 206 3.11 6.51 21.26
CA LEU A 206 2.25 6.67 20.10
C LEU A 206 2.06 5.32 19.40
N ASP A 207 0.81 4.99 19.10
CA ASP A 207 0.34 3.81 18.41
C ASP A 207 -0.72 4.20 17.38
N GLY A 208 -1.08 3.28 16.49
CA GLY A 208 -2.17 3.54 15.54
C GLY A 208 -2.25 2.52 14.43
N HIS A 209 -3.11 2.79 13.45
CA HIS A 209 -3.40 1.88 12.37
C HIS A 209 -3.19 2.54 11.02
N TYR A 210 -2.78 1.73 10.03
CA TYR A 210 -2.88 2.04 8.61
C TYR A 210 -3.78 1.02 7.92
N ASP A 211 -4.52 1.46 6.92
CA ASP A 211 -5.32 0.60 6.05
C ASP A 211 -5.63 1.30 4.69
N ASN A 212 -6.24 0.58 3.75
CA ASN A 212 -6.79 1.09 2.49
C ASN A 212 -5.80 1.96 1.71
N VAL A 213 -4.63 1.40 1.38
CA VAL A 213 -3.66 2.11 0.55
C VAL A 213 -4.07 1.98 -0.90
N VAL A 214 -4.32 3.09 -1.58
CA VAL A 214 -4.80 3.10 -2.97
C VAL A 214 -3.77 3.81 -3.85
N LEU A 215 -3.13 3.07 -4.74
CA LEU A 215 -2.24 3.61 -5.76
C LEU A 215 -2.98 3.65 -7.10
N THR A 216 -3.06 4.82 -7.72
CA THR A 216 -3.49 4.94 -9.12
C THR A 216 -2.31 5.35 -9.97
N ALA A 217 -1.99 4.53 -10.98
CA ALA A 217 -0.90 4.78 -11.92
C ALA A 217 -1.21 4.19 -13.30
N ASP A 218 -0.85 4.90 -14.36
CA ASP A 218 -1.14 4.56 -15.77
C ASP A 218 -2.64 4.23 -16.01
N GLY A 219 -3.54 4.94 -15.32
CA GLY A 219 -4.98 4.71 -15.33
C GLY A 219 -5.47 3.49 -14.53
N ASP A 220 -4.57 2.61 -14.07
CA ASP A 220 -4.93 1.46 -13.24
C ASP A 220 -4.91 1.81 -11.75
N THR A 221 -5.81 1.20 -10.98
CA THR A 221 -5.89 1.36 -9.53
C THR A 221 -5.59 0.05 -8.83
N THR A 222 -4.63 0.08 -7.90
CA THR A 222 -4.37 -1.01 -6.96
C THR A 222 -4.77 -0.57 -5.55
N ILE A 223 -5.64 -1.34 -4.91
CA ILE A 223 -6.04 -1.19 -3.52
C ILE A 223 -5.28 -2.25 -2.72
N TYR A 224 -4.41 -1.83 -1.81
CA TYR A 224 -3.76 -2.70 -0.85
C TYR A 224 -4.60 -2.69 0.44
N ASP A 225 -5.11 -3.87 0.78
CA ASP A 225 -5.96 -4.14 1.93
C ASP A 225 -5.09 -4.81 3.00
N PHE A 226 -4.85 -4.14 4.13
CA PHE A 226 -3.94 -4.64 5.16
C PHE A 226 -4.69 -5.57 6.10
N GLU A 227 -4.33 -6.85 6.09
CA GLU A 227 -5.18 -7.89 6.66
C GLU A 227 -4.35 -8.94 7.38
N VAL A 228 -4.99 -9.66 8.31
CA VAL A 228 -4.41 -10.91 8.80
C VAL A 228 -4.48 -11.93 7.65
N ASP A 229 -3.37 -12.59 7.33
CA ASP A 229 -3.29 -13.69 6.36
C ASP A 229 -2.22 -14.69 6.87
N GLU A 230 -2.55 -15.43 7.92
CA GLU A 230 -1.58 -16.32 8.59
C GLU A 230 -1.22 -17.54 7.72
N ASP A 231 -2.09 -17.91 6.77
CA ASP A 231 -1.88 -19.07 5.89
C ASP A 231 -1.23 -18.71 4.53
N GLY A 232 -1.16 -17.41 4.20
CA GLY A 232 -0.50 -16.86 3.02
C GLY A 232 -1.23 -17.15 1.71
N ASN A 233 -2.54 -17.37 1.77
CA ASN A 233 -3.34 -17.74 0.61
C ASN A 233 -3.81 -16.51 -0.22
N GLY A 234 -3.60 -15.29 0.28
CA GLY A 234 -4.01 -14.04 -0.36
C GLY A 234 -5.48 -13.67 -0.12
N VAL A 235 -6.12 -14.25 0.90
CA VAL A 235 -7.47 -13.97 1.39
C VAL A 235 -7.36 -13.56 2.85
N ALA A 236 -8.15 -12.56 3.26
CA ALA A 236 -8.14 -12.06 4.63
C ALA A 236 -8.71 -13.10 5.62
N ASP A 237 -7.97 -13.34 6.69
CA ASP A 237 -8.37 -14.16 7.82
C ASP A 237 -9.39 -13.41 8.68
N THR A 238 -10.62 -13.89 8.66
CA THR A 238 -11.66 -13.37 9.57
C THR A 238 -11.44 -13.83 11.00
N ALA A 239 -11.86 -13.02 11.98
CA ALA A 239 -11.87 -13.43 13.38
C ALA A 239 -12.63 -14.77 13.58
N PRO A 240 -12.08 -15.73 14.36
CA PRO A 240 -12.73 -17.02 14.59
C PRO A 240 -14.12 -16.87 15.22
N PRO A 241 -15.06 -17.81 14.96
CA PRO A 241 -16.39 -17.77 15.56
C PRO A 241 -16.29 -17.86 17.09
N THR A 242 -17.01 -16.97 17.78
CA THR A 242 -16.98 -16.92 19.24
C THR A 242 -18.14 -17.67 19.86
N ASP A 243 -19.24 -17.83 19.12
CA ASP A 243 -20.37 -18.64 19.53
C ASP A 243 -21.02 -19.44 18.39
N LYS A 244 -21.97 -20.31 18.74
CA LYS A 244 -22.56 -21.26 17.79
C LYS A 244 -23.47 -20.57 16.78
N ASP A 245 -23.98 -19.39 17.09
CA ASP A 245 -24.89 -18.65 16.24
C ASP A 245 -24.13 -18.03 15.07
N ASP A 246 -22.86 -17.63 15.27
CA ASP A 246 -21.94 -17.23 14.19
C ASP A 246 -21.83 -18.30 13.09
N CYS A 247 -21.85 -19.57 13.47
CA CYS A 247 -21.76 -20.68 12.53
C CYS A 247 -23.06 -20.95 11.75
N LYS A 248 -24.21 -20.53 12.26
CA LYS A 248 -25.52 -20.95 11.72
C LYS A 248 -25.86 -20.18 10.45
N LYS A 249 -26.83 -20.72 9.69
CA LYS A 249 -27.43 -20.05 8.52
C LYS A 249 -26.40 -19.68 7.44
N GLY A 250 -25.32 -20.46 7.35
CA GLY A 250 -24.25 -20.23 6.37
C GLY A 250 -23.07 -19.39 6.87
N GLY A 251 -23.12 -18.84 8.09
CA GLY A 251 -22.01 -18.05 8.63
C GLY A 251 -20.71 -18.84 8.77
N TRP A 252 -20.77 -20.17 8.95
CA TRP A 252 -19.58 -21.04 8.91
C TRP A 252 -18.73 -20.90 7.63
N ALA A 253 -19.33 -20.50 6.51
CA ALA A 253 -18.66 -20.40 5.21
C ALA A 253 -17.98 -19.04 5.00
N THR A 254 -18.15 -18.09 5.94
CA THR A 254 -17.50 -16.78 5.86
C THR A 254 -16.15 -16.75 6.57
N PHE A 255 -15.77 -17.83 7.26
CA PHE A 255 -14.48 -17.93 7.94
C PHE A 255 -13.43 -18.53 7.00
N ASP A 256 -12.27 -17.89 6.91
CA ASP A 256 -11.15 -18.35 6.09
C ASP A 256 -10.09 -19.10 6.90
N ASN A 257 -9.69 -18.54 8.04
CA ASN A 257 -8.77 -19.19 8.98
C ASN A 257 -9.21 -18.98 10.44
N PRO A 258 -9.83 -20.00 11.08
CA PRO A 258 -10.07 -21.35 10.55
C PRO A 258 -11.22 -21.41 9.54
N SER A 259 -11.01 -22.10 8.42
CA SER A 259 -12.10 -22.45 7.49
C SER A 259 -12.86 -23.69 7.95
N PHE A 260 -14.16 -23.70 7.69
CA PHE A 260 -15.03 -24.80 8.06
C PHE A 260 -15.64 -25.45 6.82
N PRO A 261 -15.61 -26.78 6.67
CA PRO A 261 -16.27 -27.45 5.54
C PRO A 261 -17.80 -27.46 5.61
N ASN A 262 -18.36 -27.23 6.80
CA ASN A 262 -19.80 -27.16 7.05
C ASN A 262 -20.10 -26.58 8.44
N GLN A 263 -21.37 -26.20 8.64
CA GLN A 263 -21.90 -25.69 9.91
C GLN A 263 -21.57 -26.58 11.13
N GLY A 264 -21.59 -27.91 10.96
CA GLY A 264 -21.32 -28.85 12.04
C GLY A 264 -19.89 -28.74 12.58
N GLN A 265 -18.90 -28.54 11.70
CA GLN A 265 -17.50 -28.37 12.08
C GLN A 265 -17.25 -27.02 12.75
N CYS A 266 -17.84 -25.95 12.24
CA CYS A 266 -17.78 -24.64 12.91
C CYS A 266 -18.35 -24.71 14.33
N ILE A 267 -19.54 -25.30 14.50
CA ILE A 267 -20.15 -25.46 15.83
C ILE A 267 -19.28 -26.34 16.73
N LYS A 268 -18.64 -27.40 16.19
CA LYS A 268 -17.73 -28.25 16.95
C LYS A 268 -16.51 -27.47 17.43
N TYR A 269 -15.92 -26.64 16.56
CA TYR A 269 -14.80 -25.76 16.89
C TYR A 269 -15.17 -24.84 18.05
N VAL A 270 -16.28 -24.11 17.96
CA VAL A 270 -16.76 -23.22 19.05
C VAL A 270 -16.94 -23.98 20.38
N ASN A 271 -17.42 -25.22 20.34
CA ASN A 271 -17.65 -26.01 21.56
C ASN A 271 -16.38 -26.59 22.19
N THR A 272 -15.35 -26.84 21.39
CA THR A 272 -14.24 -27.73 21.80
C THR A 272 -12.86 -27.15 21.54
N GLY A 273 -12.75 -26.04 20.81
CA GLY A 273 -11.51 -25.49 20.26
C GLY A 273 -10.83 -26.38 19.22
N LYS A 274 -11.57 -27.31 18.58
CA LYS A 274 -11.05 -28.36 17.69
C LYS A 274 -11.97 -28.75 16.54
#